data_AF-A0A960IYM0-F1
#
_entry.id   AF-A0A960IYM0-F1
#
_cell.length_a   1.000
_cell.length_b   1.000
_cell.length_c   1.000
_cell.angle_alpha   90.00
_cell.angle_beta   90.00
_cell.angle_gamma   90.00
#
_symmetry.space_group_name_H-M   'P 1'
#
loop_
_entity.id
_entity.type
_entity.pdbx_description
1 polymer ?
#
loop_
_entity_poly.entity_id
_entity_poly.type
_entity_poly.pdbx_seq_one_letter_code
_entity_poly.pdbx_strand_id
1 'polypeptide(L)'
;SLMQGVEAVSQEVDEPMGSELRRVVTESRLGRPLEESLESSADRMNSPDFSWAVMAVRIQREVGGNLAELLLTVGDTMTQRERLRRDVAALTAEGKVSAIVLGLLPLGLAGAMFVINPEYISALFTTKAGNVMLGGALLLAGVGFYWMKKTIEIEI
;
A
#
# COMPACT_ATOMS: atom_id res chain seq x y z
N SER A 1 -4.89 32.36 11.98
CA SER A 1 -3.63 32.33 11.19
C SER A 1 -3.13 30.88 11.10
N LEU A 2 -2.23 30.54 10.16
CA LEU A 2 -1.71 29.16 10.05
C LEU A 2 -1.08 28.67 11.36
N MET A 3 -0.38 29.54 12.08
CA MET A 3 0.15 29.28 13.42
C MET A 3 -0.93 28.84 14.43
N GLN A 4 -2.08 29.52 14.45
CA GLN A 4 -3.21 29.13 15.32
C GLN A 4 -3.82 27.78 14.90
N GLY A 5 -3.88 27.50 13.61
CA GLY A 5 -4.35 26.20 13.10
C GLY A 5 -3.43 25.06 13.53
N VAL A 6 -2.11 25.24 13.37
CA VAL A 6 -1.11 24.27 13.82
C VAL A 6 -1.17 24.09 15.34
N GLU A 7 -1.37 25.17 16.11
CA GLU A 7 -1.53 25.09 17.56
C GLU A 7 -2.77 24.31 17.98
N ALA A 8 -3.92 24.54 17.36
CA ALA A 8 -5.14 23.79 17.64
C ALA A 8 -4.95 22.28 17.34
N VAL A 9 -4.43 21.96 16.15
CA VAL A 9 -4.18 20.57 15.74
C VAL A 9 -3.16 19.88 16.66
N SER A 10 -2.15 20.61 17.16
CA SER A 10 -1.14 20.06 18.08
C SER A 10 -1.72 19.57 19.42
N GLN A 11 -2.94 19.99 19.79
CA GLN A 11 -3.61 19.57 21.01
C GLN A 11 -4.60 18.42 20.77
N GLU A 12 -5.10 18.25 19.54
CA GLU A 12 -6.09 17.23 19.18
C GLU A 12 -5.46 15.95 18.62
N VAL A 13 -4.24 16.03 18.08
CA VAL A 13 -3.56 14.89 17.45
C VAL A 13 -2.76 14.08 18.47
N ASP A 14 -2.89 12.76 18.39
CA ASP A 14 -2.17 11.79 19.21
C ASP A 14 -0.65 11.79 18.96
N GLU A 15 0.09 11.21 19.89
CA GLU A 15 1.54 11.01 19.73
C GLU A 15 1.85 9.98 18.63
N PRO A 16 2.98 10.14 17.89
CA PRO A 16 4.06 11.11 18.09
C PRO A 16 3.85 12.46 17.39
N MET A 17 2.80 12.61 16.58
CA MET A 17 2.62 13.82 15.76
C MET A 17 2.22 15.03 16.60
N GLY A 18 1.46 14.83 17.67
CA GLY A 18 1.12 15.87 18.63
C GLY A 18 2.35 16.55 19.26
N SER A 19 3.32 15.79 19.78
CA SER A 19 4.56 16.36 20.35
C SER A 19 5.40 17.11 19.31
N GLU A 20 5.47 16.59 18.09
CA GLU A 20 6.18 17.22 16.98
C GLU A 20 5.55 18.56 16.56
N LEU A 21 4.23 18.63 16.44
CA LEU A 21 3.54 19.90 16.14
C LEU A 21 3.64 20.90 17.30
N ARG A 22 3.59 20.46 18.57
CA ARG A 22 3.83 21.32 19.73
C ARG A 22 5.24 21.91 19.73
N ARG A 23 6.23 21.12 19.30
CA ARG A 23 7.61 21.58 19.11
C ARG A 23 7.68 22.64 18.02
N VAL A 24 6.99 22.44 16.89
CA VAL A 24 6.89 23.44 15.81
C VAL A 24 6.30 24.77 16.32
N VAL A 25 5.22 24.73 17.09
CA VAL A 25 4.60 25.93 17.68
C VAL A 25 5.59 26.65 18.60
N THR A 26 6.34 25.89 19.40
CA THR A 26 7.34 26.45 20.33
C THR A 26 8.50 27.09 19.58
N GLU A 27 9.08 26.41 18.58
CA GLU A 27 10.16 26.94 17.73
C GLU A 27 9.71 28.22 17.02
N SER A 28 8.47 28.26 16.55
CA SER A 28 7.95 29.45 15.87
C SER A 28 7.71 30.64 16.81
N ARG A 29 7.28 30.40 18.05
CA ARG A 29 7.18 31.43 19.10
C ARG A 29 8.55 31.99 19.51
N LEU A 30 9.61 31.20 19.37
CA LEU A 30 10.99 31.62 19.59
C LEU A 30 11.59 32.38 18.40
N GLY A 31 10.80 32.64 17.35
CA GLY A 31 11.21 33.44 16.19
C GLY A 31 11.73 32.62 15.01
N ARG A 32 11.72 31.29 15.07
CA ARG A 32 12.04 30.45 13.92
C ARG A 32 10.91 30.53 12.88
N PRO A 33 11.21 30.61 11.58
CA PRO A 33 10.18 30.51 10.55
C PRO A 33 9.36 29.23 10.70
N LEU A 34 8.04 29.36 10.57
CA LEU A 34 7.09 28.25 10.74
C LEU A 34 7.33 27.16 9.70
N GLU A 35 7.71 27.55 8.48
CA GLU A 35 8.02 26.65 7.36
C GLU A 35 9.22 25.77 7.68
N GLU A 36 10.29 26.38 8.18
CA GLU A 36 11.53 25.70 8.52
C GLU A 36 11.34 24.75 9.72
N SER A 37 10.48 25.16 10.66
CA SER A 37 10.09 24.34 11.82
C SER A 37 9.27 23.13 11.37
N LEU A 38 8.29 23.33 10.46
CA LEU A 38 7.48 22.27 9.86
C LEU A 38 8.34 21.29 9.02
N GLU A 39 9.28 21.80 8.23
CA GLU A 39 10.20 20.98 7.41
C GLU A 39 11.09 20.12 8.31
N SER A 40 11.67 20.73 9.35
CA SER A 40 12.45 19.99 10.36
C SER A 40 11.62 18.90 11.06
N SER A 41 10.31 19.11 11.24
CA SER A 41 9.40 18.13 11.84
C SER A 41 9.03 17.02 10.85
N ALA A 42 8.85 17.34 9.57
CA ALA A 42 8.61 16.37 8.51
C ALA A 42 9.78 15.40 8.34
N ASP A 43 11.02 15.92 8.38
CA ASP A 43 12.24 15.12 8.34
C ASP A 43 12.34 14.15 9.53
N ARG A 44 11.99 14.61 10.74
CA ARG A 44 11.99 13.76 11.96
C ARG A 44 10.92 12.69 11.94
N MET A 45 9.74 13.01 11.42
CA MET A 45 8.61 12.08 11.30
C MET A 45 8.81 11.03 10.19
N ASN A 46 9.76 11.27 9.26
CA ASN A 46 10.01 10.42 8.09
C ASN A 46 8.72 10.07 7.32
N SER A 47 7.79 11.03 7.25
CA SER A 47 6.48 10.87 6.61
C SER A 47 6.47 11.59 5.27
N PRO A 48 6.38 10.85 4.14
CA PRO A 48 6.28 11.47 2.82
C PRO A 48 5.06 12.38 2.73
N ASP A 49 3.93 11.93 3.24
CA ASP A 49 2.65 12.64 3.23
C ASP A 49 2.73 13.98 3.99
N PHE A 50 3.40 14.00 5.14
CA PHE A 50 3.63 15.25 5.87
C PHE A 50 4.59 16.18 5.12
N SER A 51 5.65 15.64 4.50
CA SER A 51 6.59 16.42 3.69
C SER A 51 5.90 17.11 2.51
N TRP A 52 4.94 16.43 1.86
CA TRP A 52 4.12 17.00 0.79
C TRP A 52 3.25 18.16 1.28
N ALA A 53 2.65 18.05 2.47
CA ALA A 53 1.87 19.13 3.06
C ALA A 53 2.74 20.37 3.37
N VAL A 54 3.94 20.18 3.93
CA VAL A 54 4.88 21.28 4.20
C VAL A 54 5.34 21.95 2.92
N MET A 55 5.66 21.17 1.89
CA MET A 55 6.04 21.69 0.57
C MET A 55 4.92 22.56 -0.03
N ALA A 56 3.66 22.15 0.08
CA ALA A 56 2.52 22.94 -0.39
C ALA A 56 2.39 24.27 0.38
N VAL A 57 2.59 24.27 1.71
CA VAL A 57 2.61 25.49 2.53
C VAL A 57 3.73 26.44 2.08
N ARG A 58 4.92 25.90 1.78
CA ARG A 58 6.07 26.69 1.31
C ARG A 58 5.80 27.34 -0.05
N ILE A 59 5.36 26.56 -1.03
CA ILE A 59 5.01 27.06 -2.38
C ILE A 59 3.96 28.16 -2.28
N GLN A 60 2.93 27.95 -1.46
CA GLN A 60 1.84 28.91 -1.31
C GLN A 60 2.30 30.26 -0.76
N ARG A 61 3.28 30.27 0.15
CA ARG A 61 3.84 31.53 0.68
C ARG A 61 4.70 32.28 -0.32
N GLU A 62 5.30 31.56 -1.27
CA GLU A 62 6.20 32.12 -2.28
C GLU A 62 5.43 32.69 -3.49
N VAL A 63 4.36 31.99 -3.91
CA VAL A 63 3.52 32.38 -5.06
C VAL A 63 2.35 33.30 -4.64
N GLY A 64 1.89 33.21 -3.39
CA GLY A 64 0.72 33.93 -2.89
C GLY A 64 -0.62 33.31 -3.36
N GLY A 65 -1.71 33.59 -2.61
CA GLY A 65 -3.07 33.12 -2.93
C GLY A 65 -3.84 32.58 -1.71
N ASN A 66 -4.92 31.83 -1.94
CA ASN A 66 -5.72 31.23 -0.87
C ASN A 66 -5.13 29.91 -0.33
N LEU A 67 -4.34 30.02 0.74
CA LEU A 67 -3.74 28.86 1.41
C LEU A 67 -4.77 27.86 1.95
N ALA A 68 -5.95 28.32 2.36
CA ALA A 68 -6.99 27.42 2.82
C ALA A 68 -7.48 26.51 1.68
N GLU A 69 -7.62 27.04 0.46
CA GLU A 69 -8.04 26.28 -0.72
C GLU A 69 -6.98 25.27 -1.17
N LEU A 70 -5.69 25.64 -1.15
CA LEU A 70 -4.62 24.68 -1.46
C LEU A 70 -4.53 23.58 -0.42
N LEU A 71 -4.58 23.90 0.89
CA LEU A 71 -4.53 22.89 1.94
C LEU A 71 -5.72 21.94 1.87
N LEU A 72 -6.92 22.44 1.54
CA LEU A 72 -8.08 21.59 1.28
C LEU A 72 -7.85 20.66 0.09
N THR A 73 -7.31 21.18 -1.01
CA THR A 73 -7.03 20.39 -2.22
C THR A 73 -5.99 19.30 -1.95
N VAL A 74 -4.93 19.62 -1.21
CA VAL A 74 -3.89 18.65 -0.82
C VAL A 74 -4.48 17.59 0.12
N GLY A 75 -5.26 17.99 1.13
CA GLY A 75 -5.92 17.06 2.04
C GLY A 75 -6.89 16.11 1.34
N ASP A 76 -7.67 16.62 0.37
CA ASP A 76 -8.55 15.80 -0.46
C ASP A 76 -7.75 14.83 -1.33
N THR A 77 -6.67 15.29 -1.94
CA THR A 77 -5.79 14.46 -2.78
C THR A 77 -5.12 13.35 -1.95
N MET A 78 -4.66 13.66 -0.74
CA MET A 78 -4.06 12.66 0.18
C MET A 78 -5.10 11.62 0.58
N THR A 79 -6.31 12.05 0.93
CA THR A 79 -7.40 11.13 1.29
C THR A 79 -7.83 10.26 0.12
N GLN A 80 -7.88 10.82 -1.10
CA GLN A 80 -8.16 10.06 -2.32
C GLN A 80 -7.06 9.04 -2.61
N ARG A 81 -5.79 9.40 -2.48
CA ARG A 81 -4.66 8.46 -2.64
C ARG A 81 -4.71 7.33 -1.62
N GLU A 82 -5.04 7.62 -0.38
CA GLU A 82 -5.18 6.61 0.67
C GLU A 82 -6.35 5.66 0.39
N ARG A 83 -7.50 6.19 -0.05
CA ARG A 83 -8.63 5.35 -0.49
C ARG A 83 -8.24 4.47 -1.67
N LEU A 84 -7.57 5.04 -2.67
CA LEU A 84 -7.09 4.29 -3.83
C LEU A 84 -6.16 3.16 -3.37
N ARG A 85 -5.16 3.44 -2.52
CA ARG A 85 -4.25 2.42 -1.97
C ARG A 85 -4.98 1.30 -1.25
N ARG A 86 -6.05 1.61 -0.50
CA ARG A 86 -6.87 0.61 0.19
C ARG A 86 -7.68 -0.23 -0.79
N ASP A 87 -8.30 0.39 -1.80
CA ASP A 87 -9.08 -0.30 -2.83
C ASP A 87 -8.18 -1.25 -3.63
N VAL A 88 -7.02 -0.75 -4.04
CA VAL A 88 -5.91 -1.50 -4.63
C VAL A 88 -5.50 -2.69 -3.78
N ALA A 89 -5.21 -2.48 -2.49
CA ALA A 89 -4.81 -3.55 -1.60
C ALA A 89 -5.92 -4.61 -1.42
N ALA A 90 -7.19 -4.19 -1.38
CA ALA A 90 -8.33 -5.07 -1.28
C ALA A 90 -8.52 -5.92 -2.55
N LEU A 91 -8.48 -5.31 -3.74
CA LEU A 91 -8.56 -6.00 -5.03
C LEU A 91 -7.40 -6.97 -5.23
N THR A 92 -6.19 -6.55 -4.87
CA THR A 92 -4.98 -7.38 -4.92
C THR A 92 -5.06 -8.55 -3.92
N ALA A 93 -5.70 -8.36 -2.74
CA ALA A 93 -5.94 -9.45 -1.81
C ALA A 93 -6.92 -10.50 -2.36
N GLU A 94 -8.00 -10.09 -3.01
CA GLU A 94 -8.94 -11.01 -3.69
C GLU A 94 -8.24 -11.81 -4.79
N GLY A 95 -7.40 -11.14 -5.59
CA GLY A 95 -6.58 -11.78 -6.62
C GLY A 95 -5.62 -12.83 -6.02
N LYS A 96 -4.94 -12.51 -4.91
CA LYS A 96 -4.06 -13.45 -4.18
C LYS A 96 -4.81 -14.66 -3.62
N VAL A 97 -6.00 -14.47 -3.08
CA VAL A 97 -6.81 -15.59 -2.56
C VAL A 97 -7.27 -16.49 -3.70
N SER A 98 -7.79 -15.90 -4.78
CA SER A 98 -8.20 -16.64 -5.99
C SER A 98 -7.04 -17.44 -6.59
N ALA A 99 -5.86 -16.82 -6.65
CA ALA A 99 -4.61 -17.45 -7.07
C ALA A 99 -4.25 -18.69 -6.26
N ILE A 100 -4.34 -18.60 -4.93
CA ILE A 100 -4.05 -19.71 -4.01
C ILE A 100 -5.07 -20.83 -4.21
N VAL A 101 -6.37 -20.52 -4.29
CA VAL A 101 -7.43 -21.52 -4.48
C VAL A 101 -7.27 -22.25 -5.81
N LEU A 102 -7.08 -21.52 -6.91
CA LEU A 102 -6.87 -22.10 -8.25
C LEU A 102 -5.57 -22.91 -8.33
N GLY A 103 -4.50 -22.46 -7.68
CA GLY A 103 -3.23 -23.18 -7.62
C GLY A 103 -3.30 -24.47 -6.79
N LEU A 104 -4.10 -24.48 -5.72
CA LEU A 104 -4.29 -25.66 -4.86
C LEU A 104 -5.28 -26.67 -5.44
N LEU A 105 -6.22 -26.25 -6.28
CA LEU A 105 -7.27 -27.10 -6.84
C LEU A 105 -6.74 -28.40 -7.49
N PRO A 106 -5.74 -28.35 -8.40
CA PRO A 106 -5.19 -29.56 -9.03
C PRO A 106 -4.53 -30.51 -8.03
N LEU A 107 -3.82 -29.96 -7.03
CA LEU A 107 -3.17 -30.75 -5.97
C LEU A 107 -4.20 -31.37 -5.04
N GLY A 108 -5.25 -30.63 -4.68
CA GLY A 108 -6.36 -31.11 -3.87
C GLY A 108 -7.16 -32.21 -4.57
N LEU A 109 -7.47 -32.02 -5.85
CA LEU A 109 -8.11 -33.04 -6.69
C LEU A 109 -7.24 -34.29 -6.82
N ALA A 110 -5.93 -34.13 -7.02
CA ALA A 110 -5.02 -35.26 -7.05
C ALA A 110 -5.00 -36.02 -5.72
N GLY A 111 -4.94 -35.32 -4.59
CA GLY A 111 -5.02 -35.94 -3.26
C GLY A 111 -6.35 -36.67 -3.03
N ALA A 112 -7.48 -36.05 -3.40
CA ALA A 112 -8.80 -36.67 -3.28
C ALA A 112 -8.94 -37.93 -4.16
N MET A 113 -8.46 -37.86 -5.41
CA MET A 113 -8.46 -39.00 -6.32
C MET A 113 -7.55 -40.13 -5.84
N PHE A 114 -6.44 -39.82 -5.15
CA PHE A 114 -5.59 -40.84 -4.54
C PHE A 114 -6.32 -41.64 -3.45
N VAL A 115 -7.23 -41.01 -2.70
CA VAL A 115 -8.04 -41.69 -1.67
C VAL A 115 -9.22 -42.45 -2.28
N ILE A 116 -9.91 -41.85 -3.26
CA ILE A 116 -11.14 -42.42 -3.85
C ILE A 116 -10.82 -43.52 -4.86
N ASN A 117 -9.83 -43.31 -5.74
CA ASN A 117 -9.47 -44.23 -6.81
C ASN A 117 -7.95 -44.21 -7.06
N PRO A 118 -7.16 -44.86 -6.19
CA PRO A 118 -5.70 -44.87 -6.28
C PRO A 118 -5.19 -45.51 -7.57
N GLU A 119 -5.93 -46.48 -8.12
CA GLU A 119 -5.56 -47.17 -9.36
C GLU A 119 -5.60 -46.22 -10.56
N TYR A 120 -6.65 -45.38 -10.66
CA TYR A 120 -6.78 -44.36 -11.69
C TYR A 120 -5.65 -43.32 -11.66
N ILE A 121 -5.29 -42.82 -10.46
CA ILE A 121 -4.23 -41.81 -10.34
C ILE A 121 -2.83 -42.41 -10.49
N SER A 122 -2.66 -43.70 -10.16
CA SER A 122 -1.37 -44.39 -10.34
C SER A 122 -1.01 -44.56 -11.83
N ALA A 123 -2.00 -44.67 -12.71
CA ALA A 123 -1.81 -44.72 -14.16
C ALA A 123 -1.16 -43.44 -14.71
N LEU A 124 -1.39 -42.30 -14.06
CA LEU A 124 -0.79 -41.00 -14.39
C LEU A 124 0.73 -41.00 -14.16
N PHE A 125 1.24 -41.73 -13.16
CA PHE A 125 2.67 -41.82 -12.85
C PHE A 125 3.39 -43.00 -13.52
N THR A 126 2.66 -44.08 -13.81
CA THR A 126 3.23 -45.33 -14.34
C THR A 126 3.24 -45.38 -15.87
N THR A 127 2.31 -44.71 -16.55
CA THR A 127 2.27 -44.71 -18.02
C THR A 127 3.10 -43.57 -18.62
N LYS A 128 3.76 -43.83 -19.77
CA LYS A 128 4.52 -42.81 -20.51
C LYS A 128 3.65 -41.61 -20.90
N ALA A 129 2.40 -41.86 -21.30
CA ALA A 129 1.44 -40.82 -21.63
C ALA A 129 1.08 -39.95 -20.41
N GLY A 130 0.85 -40.57 -19.24
CA GLY A 130 0.58 -39.87 -17.99
C GLY A 130 1.72 -38.95 -17.55
N ASN A 131 2.97 -39.42 -17.64
CA ASN A 131 4.14 -38.61 -17.29
C ASN A 131 4.33 -37.39 -18.21
N VAL A 132 4.03 -37.52 -19.50
CA VAL A 132 4.04 -36.38 -20.44
C VAL A 132 2.94 -35.38 -20.09
N MET A 133 1.74 -35.83 -19.76
CA MET A 133 0.63 -34.97 -19.34
C MET A 133 0.94 -34.26 -18.02
N LEU A 134 1.55 -34.94 -17.04
CA LEU A 134 2.01 -34.35 -15.78
C LEU A 134 3.08 -33.28 -16.02
N GLY A 135 4.06 -33.56 -16.88
CA GLY A 135 5.09 -32.59 -17.25
C GLY A 135 4.49 -31.34 -17.90
N GLY A 136 3.53 -31.52 -18.81
CA GLY A 136 2.79 -30.41 -19.43
C GLY A 136 1.95 -29.61 -18.42
N ALA A 137 1.26 -30.30 -17.52
CA ALA A 137 0.47 -29.68 -16.46
C ALA A 137 1.35 -28.85 -15.49
N LEU A 138 2.51 -29.38 -15.10
CA LEU A 138 3.47 -28.66 -14.25
C LEU A 138 4.04 -27.42 -14.94
N LEU A 139 4.38 -27.51 -16.23
CA LEU A 139 4.84 -26.36 -17.01
C LEU A 139 3.76 -25.27 -17.11
N LEU A 140 2.53 -25.64 -17.47
CA LEU A 140 1.41 -24.71 -17.55
C LEU A 140 1.07 -24.08 -16.19
N ALA A 141 1.09 -24.87 -15.12
CA ALA A 141 0.90 -24.38 -13.76
C ALA A 141 2.01 -23.39 -13.36
N GLY A 142 3.27 -23.69 -13.69
CA GLY A 142 4.41 -22.80 -13.44
C GLY A 142 4.31 -21.47 -14.20
N VAL A 143 3.95 -21.52 -15.48
CA VAL A 143 3.72 -20.30 -16.30
C VAL A 143 2.56 -19.48 -15.75
N GLY A 144 1.45 -20.14 -15.39
CA GLY A 144 0.29 -19.48 -14.79
C GLY A 144 0.63 -18.81 -13.46
N PHE A 145 1.36 -19.50 -12.58
CA PHE A 145 1.81 -18.94 -11.31
C PHE A 145 2.75 -17.75 -11.51
N TYR A 146 3.67 -17.81 -12.49
CA TYR A 146 4.56 -16.71 -12.82
C TYR A 146 3.79 -15.47 -13.34
N TRP A 147 2.86 -15.64 -14.27
CA TRP A 147 2.02 -14.55 -14.77
C TRP A 147 1.18 -13.93 -13.65
N MET A 148 0.60 -14.76 -12.80
CA MET A 148 -0.22 -14.31 -11.68
C MET A 148 0.60 -13.51 -10.66
N LYS A 149 1.80 -13.98 -10.32
CA LYS A 149 2.73 -13.21 -9.47
C LYS A 149 3.06 -11.86 -10.11
N LYS A 150 3.37 -11.83 -11.40
CA LYS A 150 3.71 -10.60 -12.13
C LYS A 150 2.56 -9.60 -12.16
N THR A 151 1.33 -10.05 -12.35
CA THR A 151 0.14 -9.15 -12.37
C THR A 151 -0.18 -8.61 -10.98
N ILE A 152 0.02 -9.41 -9.93
CA ILE A 152 -0.27 -9.06 -8.53
C ILE A 152 0.82 -8.19 -7.89
N GLU A 153 2.06 -8.28 -8.36
CA GLU A 153 3.20 -7.49 -7.84
C GLU A 153 3.24 -6.07 -8.42
N ILE A 154 2.41 -5.75 -9.42
CA ILE A 154 2.27 -4.39 -9.93
C ILE A 154 1.32 -3.63 -9.01
N GLU A 155 1.85 -3.17 -7.86
CA GLU A 155 1.30 -2.03 -7.13
C GLU A 155 2.28 -1.50 -6.08
N ILE A 156 3.13 -0.58 -6.57
CA ILE A 156 3.75 0.64 -6.02
C ILE A 156 5.18 0.76 -6.55
#